data_AF-A0A935FYM3-F1
#
_entry.id   AF-A0A935FYM3-F1
#
_cell.length_a   1.000
_cell.length_b   1.000
_cell.length_c   1.000
_cell.angle_alpha   90.00
_cell.angle_beta   90.00
_cell.angle_gamma   90.00
#
_symmetry.space_group_name_H-M   'P 1'
#
loop_
_entity.id
_entity.type
_entity.pdbx_description
1 polymer ?
#
loop_
_entity_poly.entity_id
_entity_poly.type
_entity_poly.pdbx_seq_one_letter_code
_entity_poly.pdbx_strand_id
1 'polypeptide(L)'
;MMAFPVFLIDVLKTRLQIRTMPPTPSAATQVRWARQLRYFSFHPSPGGHGDCPETLSASIAYSGIDELLSLFVRMGRPLSRLPEGATVPVHGKTYTGDEWSALKHPITAWPDYEDPRIGPLLGIECVVSITGNKIAIYLSGGKDRDFWSVSETDYINAQAIERAFDELGITPMAADLAIDRASE
;
A
#
# COMPACT_ATOMS: atom_id res chain seq x y z
N MET A 1 1.96 42.15 -48.70
CA MET A 1 2.14 40.69 -48.63
C MET A 1 2.10 40.28 -47.16
N MET A 2 0.96 39.77 -46.70
CA MET A 2 0.77 39.32 -45.32
C MET A 2 1.25 37.88 -45.17
N ALA A 3 2.16 37.63 -44.23
CA ALA A 3 2.54 36.29 -43.80
C ALA A 3 1.71 35.94 -42.54
N PHE A 4 0.87 34.92 -42.63
CA PHE A 4 0.22 34.30 -41.48
C PHE A 4 1.22 33.32 -40.84
N PRO A 5 1.46 33.37 -39.52
CA PRO A 5 2.22 32.33 -38.85
C PRO A 5 1.31 31.11 -38.63
N VAL A 6 1.77 29.96 -39.10
CA VAL A 6 1.21 28.63 -38.81
C VAL A 6 1.48 28.31 -37.34
N PHE A 7 0.59 28.77 -36.45
CA PHE A 7 0.48 28.29 -35.08
C PHE A 7 -0.67 27.29 -35.02
N LEU A 8 -0.44 26.09 -35.55
CA LEU A 8 -1.33 24.96 -35.27
C LEU A 8 -0.56 23.67 -35.54
N ILE A 9 -0.68 22.74 -34.59
CA ILE A 9 -0.09 21.39 -34.57
C ILE A 9 1.32 21.33 -33.97
N ASP A 10 1.49 21.79 -32.72
CA ASP A 10 2.53 21.24 -31.84
C ASP A 10 2.13 21.19 -30.35
N VAL A 11 0.82 21.18 -30.06
CA VAL A 11 0.28 21.13 -28.68
C VAL A 11 -0.51 19.84 -28.40
N LEU A 12 -0.57 18.89 -29.34
CA LEU A 12 -1.29 17.61 -29.17
C LEU A 12 -0.38 16.37 -29.26
N LYS A 13 0.90 16.53 -28.90
CA LYS A 13 1.80 15.42 -28.55
C LYS A 13 2.12 15.46 -27.06
N THR A 14 1.10 15.66 -26.22
CA THR A 14 1.18 15.21 -24.83
C THR A 14 1.40 13.71 -24.91
N ARG A 15 2.66 13.31 -24.67
CA ARG A 15 3.09 11.93 -24.64
C ARG A 15 2.20 11.19 -23.64
N LEU A 16 1.15 10.51 -24.11
CA LEU A 16 0.79 9.24 -23.51
C LEU A 16 2.01 8.34 -23.76
N GLN A 17 3.00 8.42 -22.86
CA GLN A 17 3.80 7.25 -22.60
C GLN A 17 2.79 6.23 -22.13
N ILE A 18 2.41 5.32 -23.03
CA ILE A 18 1.89 4.02 -22.64
C ILE A 18 3.04 3.42 -21.83
N ARG A 19 3.04 3.69 -20.52
CA ARG A 19 3.96 3.06 -19.58
C ARG A 19 3.57 1.60 -19.68
N THR A 20 4.34 0.82 -20.43
CA THR A 20 4.16 -0.62 -20.51
C THR A 20 4.23 -1.11 -19.08
N MET A 21 3.09 -1.47 -18.53
CA MET A 21 3.02 -1.93 -17.14
C MET A 21 3.96 -3.12 -17.02
N PRO A 22 4.75 -3.19 -15.94
CA PRO A 22 5.59 -4.36 -15.69
C PRO A 22 4.68 -5.61 -15.66
N PRO A 23 5.17 -6.73 -16.20
CA PRO A 23 4.38 -7.96 -16.23
C PRO A 23 4.17 -8.46 -14.80
N THR A 24 2.94 -8.95 -14.54
CA THR A 24 2.61 -9.72 -13.33
C THR A 24 3.67 -10.79 -13.07
N PRO A 25 4.07 -11.03 -11.81
CA PRO A 25 5.01 -12.10 -11.47
C PRO A 25 4.58 -13.45 -12.06
N SER A 26 5.51 -14.20 -12.63
CA SER A 26 5.21 -15.53 -13.19
C SER A 26 4.68 -16.48 -12.11
N ALA A 27 3.91 -17.51 -12.49
CA ALA A 27 3.43 -18.52 -11.54
C ALA A 27 4.57 -19.17 -10.73
N ALA A 28 5.72 -19.43 -11.37
CA ALA A 28 6.90 -19.97 -10.69
C ALA A 28 7.47 -18.98 -9.64
N THR A 29 7.44 -17.68 -9.95
CA THR A 29 7.81 -16.62 -9.01
C THR A 29 6.85 -16.56 -7.83
N GLN A 30 5.54 -16.59 -8.08
CA GLN A 30 4.52 -16.55 -7.03
C GLN A 30 4.64 -17.75 -6.08
N VAL A 31 4.83 -18.96 -6.62
CA VAL A 31 5.07 -20.17 -5.80
C VAL A 31 6.35 -20.04 -4.97
N ARG A 32 7.43 -19.49 -5.55
CA ARG A 32 8.68 -19.25 -4.81
C ARG A 32 8.44 -18.30 -3.64
N TRP A 33 7.75 -17.18 -3.87
CA TRP A 33 7.45 -16.20 -2.83
C TRP A 33 6.58 -16.81 -1.72
N ALA A 34 5.50 -17.50 -2.07
CA ALA A 34 4.60 -18.14 -1.11
C ALA A 34 5.30 -19.19 -0.22
N ARG A 35 6.37 -19.83 -0.71
CA ARG A 35 7.17 -20.79 0.07
C ARG A 35 8.16 -20.15 1.03
N GLN A 36 8.54 -18.90 0.80
CA GLN A 36 9.62 -18.22 1.52
C GLN A 36 9.13 -17.10 2.44
N LEU A 37 7.99 -16.48 2.14
CA LEU A 37 7.32 -15.54 3.02
C LEU A 37 6.51 -16.32 4.06
N ARG A 38 6.60 -15.90 5.31
CA ARG A 38 5.87 -16.49 6.44
C ARG A 38 4.65 -15.68 6.84
N TYR A 39 4.71 -14.37 6.67
CA TYR A 39 3.71 -13.41 7.12
C TYR A 39 3.05 -12.68 5.95
N PHE A 40 3.78 -12.41 4.87
CA PHE A 40 3.24 -11.75 3.69
C PHE A 40 2.66 -12.76 2.68
N SER A 41 1.53 -12.40 2.08
CA SER A 41 0.91 -13.12 0.97
C SER A 41 0.85 -12.27 -0.29
N PHE A 42 1.11 -12.88 -1.44
CA PHE A 42 0.90 -12.22 -2.72
C PHE A 42 -0.58 -12.28 -3.11
N HIS A 43 -1.15 -11.12 -3.40
CA HIS A 43 -2.51 -10.96 -3.90
C HIS A 43 -2.42 -10.47 -5.35
N PRO A 44 -2.73 -11.33 -6.33
CA PRO A 44 -2.81 -10.91 -7.72
C PRO A 44 -4.00 -9.97 -7.91
N SER A 45 -3.86 -9.03 -8.83
CA SER A 45 -4.98 -8.18 -9.26
C SER A 45 -6.02 -9.02 -10.01
N PRO A 46 -7.26 -9.17 -9.50
CA PRO A 46 -8.29 -9.96 -10.16
C PRO A 46 -8.75 -9.25 -11.44
N GLY A 47 -8.52 -9.86 -12.60
CA GLY A 47 -8.91 -9.28 -13.90
C GLY A 47 -7.91 -8.29 -14.50
N GLY A 48 -6.74 -8.10 -13.87
CA GLY A 48 -5.72 -7.13 -14.26
C GLY A 48 -5.89 -5.76 -13.59
N HIS A 49 -4.88 -4.90 -13.75
CA HIS A 49 -4.65 -3.62 -13.06
C HIS A 49 -5.71 -2.51 -13.24
N GLY A 50 -6.95 -2.84 -13.63
CA GLY A 50 -8.02 -1.86 -13.88
C GLY A 50 -8.56 -1.21 -12.61
N ASP A 51 -8.78 -2.02 -11.56
CA ASP A 51 -9.48 -1.55 -10.35
C ASP A 51 -8.74 -1.89 -9.03
N CYS A 52 -7.83 -2.87 -9.05
CA CYS A 52 -7.08 -3.30 -7.87
C CYS A 52 -5.59 -3.47 -8.22
N PRO A 53 -4.65 -2.96 -7.41
CA PRO A 53 -3.24 -3.25 -7.58
C PRO A 53 -2.90 -4.69 -7.18
N GLU A 54 -1.81 -5.23 -7.72
CA GLU A 54 -1.12 -6.37 -7.12
C GLU A 54 -0.47 -5.92 -5.81
N THR A 55 -0.47 -6.77 -4.79
CA THR A 55 0.16 -6.42 -3.52
C THR A 55 0.70 -7.63 -2.77
N LEU A 56 1.78 -7.43 -2.02
CA LEU A 56 2.14 -8.30 -0.91
C LEU A 56 1.52 -7.74 0.36
N SER A 57 0.70 -8.52 1.06
CA SER A 57 0.03 -8.06 2.27
C SER A 57 0.29 -8.93 3.49
N ALA A 58 0.40 -8.29 4.65
CA ALA A 58 0.43 -8.94 5.97
C ALA A 58 -0.54 -8.21 6.90
N SER A 59 -1.08 -8.93 7.89
CA SER A 59 -1.99 -8.36 8.89
C SER A 59 -1.49 -8.62 10.30
N ILE A 60 -1.60 -7.65 11.20
CA ILE A 60 -1.28 -7.80 12.63
C ILE A 60 -2.55 -7.50 13.42
N ALA A 61 -2.96 -8.43 14.28
CA ALA A 61 -4.08 -8.20 15.19
C ALA A 61 -3.63 -7.34 16.39
N TYR A 62 -4.55 -6.53 16.92
CA TYR A 62 -4.39 -5.84 18.19
C TYR A 62 -5.71 -5.90 18.98
N SER A 63 -5.63 -5.73 20.29
CA SER A 63 -6.75 -5.86 21.23
C SER A 63 -7.31 -4.51 21.72
N GLY A 64 -6.56 -3.43 21.56
CA GLY A 64 -6.97 -2.09 21.97
C GLY A 64 -6.00 -1.00 21.53
N ILE A 65 -6.31 0.25 21.89
CA ILE A 65 -5.52 1.42 21.49
C ILE A 65 -4.09 1.38 22.03
N ASP A 66 -3.87 0.95 23.28
CA ASP A 66 -2.53 0.93 23.86
C ASP A 66 -1.60 -0.04 23.12
N GLU A 67 -2.12 -1.21 22.73
CA GLU A 67 -1.38 -2.17 21.93
C GLU A 67 -1.13 -1.65 20.51
N LEU A 68 -2.15 -1.03 19.89
CA LEU A 68 -2.01 -0.38 18.58
C LEU A 68 -0.86 0.63 18.59
N LEU A 69 -0.86 1.54 19.56
CA LEU A 69 0.19 2.56 19.69
C LEU A 69 1.56 1.94 19.97
N SER A 70 1.62 0.93 20.83
CA SER A 70 2.86 0.20 21.13
C SER A 70 3.44 -0.49 19.89
N LEU A 71 2.60 -1.14 19.08
CA LEU A 71 3.01 -1.77 17.82
C LEU A 71 3.58 -0.73 16.85
N PHE A 72 2.91 0.40 16.65
CA PHE A 72 3.39 1.45 15.75
C PHE A 72 4.72 2.07 16.22
N VAL A 73 4.92 2.25 17.53
CA VAL A 73 6.22 2.67 18.09
C VAL A 73 7.30 1.63 17.81
N ARG A 74 7.03 0.34 18.06
CA ARG A 74 7.99 -0.76 17.80
C ARG A 74 8.35 -0.88 16.33
N MET A 75 7.41 -0.62 15.42
CA MET A 75 7.64 -0.61 13.97
C MET A 75 8.31 0.68 13.47
N GLY A 76 8.74 1.58 14.37
CA GLY A 76 9.44 2.81 14.04
C GLY A 76 8.57 3.88 13.40
N ARG A 77 7.24 3.78 13.54
CA ARG A 77 6.26 4.70 12.94
C ARG A 77 5.16 5.07 13.93
N PRO A 78 5.44 5.86 14.99
CA PRO A 78 4.41 6.24 15.96
C PRO A 78 3.20 6.91 15.28
N LEU A 79 1.98 6.59 15.72
CA LEU A 79 0.78 7.25 15.22
C LEU A 79 0.70 8.69 15.71
N SER A 80 0.36 9.60 14.81
CA SER A 80 0.12 11.01 15.14
C SER A 80 -1.30 11.20 15.65
N ARG A 81 -1.45 12.05 16.65
CA ARG A 81 -2.76 12.59 17.01
C ARG A 81 -3.27 13.51 15.92
N LEU A 82 -4.58 13.50 15.70
CA LEU A 82 -5.23 14.44 14.82
C LEU A 82 -5.14 15.85 15.44
N PRO A 83 -4.68 16.87 14.71
CA PRO A 83 -4.65 18.24 15.21
C PRO A 83 -6.07 18.74 15.53
N GLU A 84 -6.20 19.56 16.58
CA GLU A 84 -7.45 20.24 16.86
C GLU A 84 -7.84 21.13 15.68
N GLY A 85 -9.11 21.06 15.26
CA GLY A 85 -9.61 21.80 14.10
C GLY A 85 -9.13 21.29 12.74
N ALA A 86 -8.51 20.10 12.67
CA ALA A 86 -8.13 19.50 11.40
C ALA A 86 -9.34 19.31 10.47
N THR A 87 -9.17 19.66 9.18
CA THR A 87 -10.18 19.43 8.16
C THR A 87 -10.21 17.94 7.80
N VAL A 88 -11.32 17.28 8.14
CA VAL A 88 -11.55 15.85 7.85
C VAL A 88 -12.54 15.65 6.70
N PRO A 89 -12.54 14.48 6.03
CA PRO A 89 -13.56 14.14 5.05
C PRO A 89 -14.96 14.15 5.65
N VAL A 90 -15.89 14.71 4.90
CA VAL A 90 -17.33 14.73 5.20
C VAL A 90 -17.99 13.65 4.36
N HIS A 91 -18.73 12.76 5.00
CA HIS A 91 -19.44 11.68 4.31
C HIS A 91 -20.43 12.24 3.28
N GLY A 92 -20.45 11.65 2.08
CA GLY A 92 -21.32 12.09 0.97
C GLY A 92 -20.83 13.34 0.22
N LYS A 93 -19.73 13.97 0.64
CA LYS A 93 -19.11 15.07 -0.12
C LYS A 93 -18.10 14.51 -1.11
N THR A 94 -18.20 14.96 -2.36
CA THR A 94 -17.19 14.69 -3.39
C THR A 94 -16.02 15.66 -3.24
N TYR A 95 -14.81 15.15 -3.42
CA TYR A 95 -13.57 15.91 -3.41
C TYR A 95 -12.81 15.65 -4.71
N THR A 96 -12.09 16.66 -5.19
CA THR A 96 -11.01 16.48 -6.16
C THR A 96 -9.83 15.72 -5.54
N GLY A 97 -8.93 15.20 -6.35
CA GLY A 97 -7.74 14.49 -5.86
C GLY A 97 -6.86 15.36 -4.96
N ASP A 98 -6.69 16.64 -5.31
CA ASP A 98 -5.89 17.59 -4.54
C ASP A 98 -6.55 17.92 -3.20
N GLU A 99 -7.87 18.16 -3.19
CA GLU A 99 -8.62 18.36 -1.95
C GLU A 99 -8.54 17.12 -1.05
N TRP A 100 -8.75 15.92 -1.60
CA TRP A 100 -8.69 14.68 -0.84
C TRP A 100 -7.33 14.46 -0.17
N SER A 101 -6.26 14.81 -0.88
CA SER A 101 -4.89 14.69 -0.40
C SER A 101 -4.55 15.68 0.71
N ALA A 102 -5.23 16.83 0.76
CA ALA A 102 -5.04 17.84 1.81
C ALA A 102 -5.81 17.54 3.10
N LEU A 103 -6.82 16.66 3.05
CA LEU A 103 -7.62 16.30 4.23
C LEU A 103 -6.83 15.41 5.18
N LYS A 104 -7.17 15.52 6.46
CA LYS A 104 -6.70 14.63 7.52
C LYS A 104 -7.69 13.51 7.71
N HIS A 105 -7.21 12.27 7.71
CA HIS A 105 -8.06 11.09 7.69
C HIS A 105 -7.99 10.42 9.05
N PRO A 106 -9.06 10.46 9.87
CA PRO A 106 -9.05 9.81 11.18
C PRO A 106 -9.12 8.29 11.03
N ILE A 107 -8.48 7.57 11.96
CA ILE A 107 -8.69 6.12 12.09
C ILE A 107 -10.13 5.88 12.55
N THR A 108 -10.90 5.10 11.81
CA THR A 108 -12.35 4.94 12.07
C THR A 108 -12.67 4.50 13.50
N ALA A 109 -11.90 3.54 14.05
CA ALA A 109 -12.08 3.06 15.42
C ALA A 109 -11.49 3.99 16.48
N TRP A 110 -10.57 4.88 16.11
CA TRP A 110 -9.78 5.73 17.00
C TRP A 110 -9.65 7.15 16.42
N PRO A 111 -10.73 7.93 16.39
CA PRO A 111 -10.81 9.17 15.60
C PRO A 111 -9.87 10.28 16.07
N ASP A 112 -9.30 10.16 17.27
CA ASP A 112 -8.28 11.07 17.81
C ASP A 112 -6.91 10.92 17.13
N TYR A 113 -6.74 9.91 16.27
CA TYR A 113 -5.48 9.57 15.60
C TYR A 113 -5.63 9.64 14.08
N GLU A 114 -4.58 10.12 13.42
CA GLU A 114 -4.48 10.17 11.96
C GLU A 114 -4.15 8.77 11.40
N ASP A 115 -4.85 8.37 10.33
CA ASP A 115 -4.59 7.14 9.59
C ASP A 115 -3.18 7.21 8.98
N PRO A 116 -2.33 6.20 9.23
CA PRO A 116 -0.94 6.22 8.77
C PRO A 116 -0.83 6.24 7.25
N ARG A 117 -1.70 5.54 6.50
CA ARG A 117 -1.63 5.44 5.03
C ARG A 117 -0.22 5.10 4.52
N ILE A 118 0.19 5.72 3.41
CA ILE A 118 1.50 5.54 2.78
C ILE A 118 2.60 6.17 3.63
N GLY A 119 3.68 5.42 3.88
CA GLY A 119 4.87 5.96 4.52
C GLY A 119 5.84 4.86 4.98
N PRO A 120 6.97 5.23 5.57
CA PRO A 120 7.99 4.28 5.98
C PRO A 120 7.54 3.50 7.23
N LEU A 121 7.62 2.18 7.16
CA LEU A 121 7.54 1.26 8.29
C LEU A 121 8.87 0.51 8.33
N LEU A 122 9.59 0.57 9.45
CA LEU A 122 10.93 -0.04 9.55
C LEU A 122 11.89 0.42 8.43
N GLY A 123 11.76 1.69 8.00
CA GLY A 123 12.55 2.28 6.91
C GLY A 123 12.12 1.87 5.49
N ILE A 124 11.09 1.05 5.34
CA ILE A 124 10.57 0.57 4.05
C ILE A 124 9.24 1.27 3.76
N GLU A 125 9.14 1.91 2.60
CA GLU A 125 7.90 2.57 2.19
C GLU A 125 6.81 1.52 1.90
N CYS A 126 5.67 1.66 2.56
CA CYS A 126 4.54 0.75 2.44
C CYS A 126 3.22 1.52 2.62
N VAL A 127 2.11 0.90 2.24
CA VAL A 127 0.77 1.38 2.61
C VAL A 127 0.35 0.66 3.87
N VAL A 128 -0.13 1.40 4.87
CA VAL A 128 -0.69 0.84 6.10
C VAL A 128 -2.14 1.27 6.21
N SER A 129 -3.01 0.33 6.58
CA SER A 129 -4.42 0.58 6.88
C SER A 129 -4.75 -0.01 8.25
N ILE A 130 -5.64 0.66 8.97
CA ILE A 130 -6.13 0.18 10.27
C ILE A 130 -7.64 0.00 10.14
N THR A 131 -8.10 -1.25 10.18
CA THR A 131 -9.53 -1.59 10.03
C THR A 131 -9.94 -2.60 11.10
N GLY A 132 -11.00 -2.27 11.85
CA GLY A 132 -11.47 -3.09 12.96
C GLY A 132 -10.41 -3.21 14.06
N ASN A 133 -9.87 -4.42 14.22
CA ASN A 133 -8.83 -4.76 15.19
C ASN A 133 -7.53 -5.24 14.51
N LYS A 134 -7.28 -4.79 13.27
CA LYS A 134 -6.16 -5.24 12.45
C LYS A 134 -5.40 -4.06 11.84
N ILE A 135 -4.08 -4.17 11.82
CA ILE A 135 -3.17 -3.36 11.01
C ILE A 135 -2.87 -4.17 9.75
N ALA A 136 -3.27 -3.67 8.59
CA ALA A 136 -2.91 -4.26 7.31
C ALA A 136 -1.75 -3.48 6.70
N ILE A 137 -0.73 -4.20 6.25
CA ILE A 137 0.47 -3.65 5.61
C ILE A 137 0.52 -4.17 4.19
N TYR A 138 0.68 -3.27 3.23
CA TYR A 138 0.72 -3.56 1.81
C TYR A 138 2.02 -3.06 1.21
N LEU A 139 2.65 -3.91 0.41
CA LEU A 139 3.88 -3.61 -0.33
C LEU A 139 3.62 -3.75 -1.82
N SER A 140 3.89 -2.66 -2.53
CA SER A 140 4.01 -2.54 -3.97
C SER A 140 4.79 -1.25 -4.27
N GLY A 141 5.40 -1.14 -5.46
CA GLY A 141 6.10 0.07 -5.87
C GLY A 141 7.46 0.34 -5.23
N GLY A 142 8.08 -0.62 -4.53
CA GLY A 142 9.39 -0.46 -3.89
C GLY A 142 10.54 -0.15 -4.85
N LYS A 143 10.38 -0.43 -6.15
CA LYS A 143 11.41 -0.15 -7.18
C LYS A 143 11.30 1.26 -7.79
N ASP A 144 10.09 1.68 -8.16
CA ASP A 144 9.85 2.88 -8.98
C ASP A 144 8.56 3.62 -8.58
N ARG A 145 8.07 3.36 -7.37
CA ARG A 145 6.79 3.86 -6.84
C ARG A 145 5.58 3.45 -7.69
N ASP A 146 5.72 2.39 -8.49
CA ASP A 146 4.59 1.77 -9.18
C ASP A 146 3.79 0.90 -8.21
N PHE A 147 2.84 1.51 -7.51
CA PHE A 147 1.99 0.81 -6.56
C PHE A 147 1.00 -0.17 -7.20
N TRP A 148 1.00 -0.30 -8.54
CA TRP A 148 0.11 -1.20 -9.27
C TRP A 148 0.65 -2.62 -9.34
N SER A 149 1.97 -2.80 -9.38
CA SER A 149 2.61 -4.09 -9.58
C SER A 149 3.53 -4.47 -8.43
N VAL A 150 3.71 -5.78 -8.21
CA VAL A 150 4.67 -6.29 -7.24
C VAL A 150 5.94 -6.72 -7.95
N SER A 151 7.08 -6.16 -7.52
CA SER A 151 8.40 -6.48 -8.03
C SER A 151 9.19 -7.39 -7.08
N GLU A 152 10.33 -7.89 -7.55
CA GLU A 152 11.28 -8.61 -6.68
C GLU A 152 11.78 -7.72 -5.53
N THR A 153 11.84 -6.39 -5.73
CA THR A 153 12.19 -5.45 -4.66
C THR A 153 11.15 -5.46 -3.54
N ASP A 154 9.86 -5.52 -3.88
CA ASP A 154 8.77 -5.60 -2.90
C ASP A 154 8.82 -6.92 -2.12
N TYR A 155 9.18 -8.01 -2.79
CA TYR A 155 9.44 -9.29 -2.16
C TYR A 155 10.61 -9.24 -1.15
N ILE A 156 11.74 -8.65 -1.54
CA ILE A 156 12.90 -8.48 -0.66
C ILE A 156 12.54 -7.58 0.54
N ASN A 157 11.76 -6.53 0.31
CA ASN A 157 11.25 -5.65 1.35
C ASN A 157 10.34 -6.40 2.33
N ALA A 158 9.44 -7.26 1.82
CA ALA A 158 8.61 -8.12 2.65
C ALA A 158 9.48 -9.00 3.54
N GLN A 159 10.48 -9.69 2.99
CA GLN A 159 11.40 -10.52 3.78
C GLN A 159 12.16 -9.72 4.85
N ALA A 160 12.53 -8.47 4.57
CA ALA A 160 13.18 -7.60 5.54
C ALA A 160 12.24 -7.23 6.69
N ILE A 161 10.98 -6.90 6.39
CA ILE A 161 9.96 -6.64 7.41
C ILE A 161 9.69 -7.89 8.25
N GLU A 162 9.60 -9.08 7.64
CA GLU A 162 9.40 -10.33 8.41
C GLU A 162 10.52 -10.60 9.41
N ARG A 163 11.78 -10.37 9.02
CA ARG A 163 12.92 -10.51 9.94
C ARG A 163 12.84 -9.50 11.09
N ALA A 164 12.52 -8.24 10.78
CA ALA A 164 12.35 -7.22 11.80
C ALA A 164 11.17 -7.52 12.75
N PHE A 165 10.08 -8.12 12.26
CA PHE A 165 8.98 -8.57 13.11
C PHE A 165 9.41 -9.67 14.07
N ASP A 166 10.19 -10.65 13.62
CA ASP A 166 10.74 -11.68 14.51
C ASP A 166 11.63 -11.07 15.59
N GLU A 167 12.54 -10.18 15.21
CA GLU A 167 13.46 -9.49 16.14
C GLU A 167 12.70 -8.65 17.17
N LEU A 168 11.60 -8.02 16.74
CA LEU A 168 10.76 -7.23 17.62
C LEU A 168 9.81 -8.09 18.46
N GLY A 169 9.59 -9.36 18.13
CA GLY A 169 8.55 -10.19 18.76
C GLY A 169 7.14 -9.76 18.36
N ILE A 170 6.95 -9.33 17.10
CA ILE A 170 5.64 -9.04 16.51
C ILE A 170 5.23 -10.29 15.74
N THR A 171 4.03 -10.81 16.01
CA THR A 171 3.49 -11.97 15.31
C THR A 171 2.33 -11.52 14.44
N PRO A 172 2.54 -11.37 13.11
CA PRO A 172 1.45 -11.20 12.19
C PRO A 172 0.48 -12.38 12.27
N MET A 173 -0.77 -12.09 11.93
CA MET A 173 -1.75 -13.12 11.65
C MET A 173 -1.16 -14.05 10.59
N ALA A 174 -1.38 -15.35 10.74
CA ALA A 174 -1.01 -16.30 9.70
C ALA A 174 -1.58 -15.80 8.37
N ALA A 175 -0.72 -15.76 7.36
CA ALA A 175 -1.16 -15.60 5.98
C ALA A 175 -2.29 -16.60 5.75
N ASP A 176 -3.51 -16.12 5.43
CA ASP A 176 -4.55 -16.98 4.90
C ASP A 176 -4.01 -17.50 3.56
N LEU A 177 -3.34 -18.66 3.61
CA LEU A 177 -2.89 -19.39 2.44
C LEU A 177 -4.14 -19.96 1.76
N ALA A 178 -4.91 -19.10 1.11
CA ALA A 178 -5.86 -19.49 0.07
C ALA A 178 -5.07 -19.84 -1.21
N ILE A 179 -4.13 -20.77 -1.10
CA ILE A 179 -3.76 -21.58 -2.26
C ILE A 179 -4.72 -22.74 -2.22
N ASP A 180 -5.78 -22.61 -3.00
CA ASP A 180 -6.70 -23.69 -3.33
C ASP A 180 -5.87 -24.96 -3.58
N ARG A 181 -6.09 -25.98 -2.74
CA ARG A 181 -5.65 -27.35 -3.01
C ARG A 181 -6.54 -27.90 -4.13
N ALA A 182 -6.37 -27.37 -5.33
CA ALA A 182 -6.99 -27.86 -6.54
C ALA A 182 -5.86 -28.18 -7.53
N SER A 183 -5.24 -29.35 -7.33
CA SER A 183 -4.58 -30.21 -8.34
C SER A 183 -3.72 -31.27 -7.61
N GLU A 184 -4.37 -32.27 -7.02
CA GLU A 184 -3.84 -33.65 -6.99
C GLU A 184 -4.54 -34.45 -8.09
#